data_AF-A0A961MQC3-F1
#
_entry.id   AF-A0A961MQC3-F1
#
_cell.length_a   1.000
_cell.length_b   1.000
_cell.length_c   1.000
_cell.angle_alpha   90.00
_cell.angle_beta   90.00
_cell.angle_gamma   90.00
#
_symmetry.space_group_name_H-M   'P 1'
#
loop_
_entity.id
_entity.type
_entity.pdbx_description
1 polymer ?
#
loop_
_entity_poly.entity_id
_entity_poly.type
_entity_poly.pdbx_seq_one_letter_code
_entity_poly.pdbx_strand_id
1 'polypeptide(L)'
;MTPDPLAVLTGDLVGSSRLGGASLDAAMAVLGEAAGAAAGWAGDGAPARFTRFRGDGWQCLAPSPALALRMMLFLRARLRARGAEFDTRIAAGIGPGTLPATGDLSAGAG
;
A
#
# COMPACT_ATOMS: atom_id res chain seq x y z
N MET A 1 -11.38 -17.60 -19.39
CA MET A 1 -11.34 -16.17 -19.02
C MET A 1 -10.20 -16.03 -18.04
N THR A 2 -9.11 -15.36 -18.42
CA THR A 2 -7.99 -15.11 -17.50
C THR A 2 -8.46 -14.04 -16.51
N PRO A 3 -8.24 -14.19 -15.20
CA PRO A 3 -8.57 -13.13 -14.26
C PRO A 3 -7.85 -11.84 -14.64
N ASP A 4 -8.52 -10.70 -14.44
CA ASP A 4 -7.89 -9.40 -14.63
C ASP A 4 -6.65 -9.31 -13.72
N PRO A 5 -5.52 -8.80 -14.22
CA PRO A 5 -4.31 -8.72 -13.43
C PRO A 5 -4.53 -7.85 -12.20
N LEU A 6 -3.93 -8.25 -11.08
CA LEU A 6 -3.88 -7.47 -9.85
C LEU A 6 -2.56 -6.70 -9.81
N ALA A 7 -2.52 -5.64 -9.01
CA ALA A 7 -1.30 -4.92 -8.69
C ALA A 7 -1.14 -4.82 -7.17
N VAL A 8 -0.14 -5.51 -6.64
CA VAL A 8 0.20 -5.48 -5.22
C VAL A 8 1.41 -4.57 -5.02
N LEU A 9 1.25 -3.56 -4.18
CA LEU A 9 2.32 -2.68 -3.75
C LEU A 9 2.88 -3.20 -2.42
N THR A 10 4.20 -3.21 -2.30
CA THR A 10 4.91 -3.59 -1.07
C THR A 10 5.99 -2.56 -0.78
N GLY A 11 6.27 -2.34 0.49
CA GLY A 11 7.23 -1.34 0.89
C GLY A 11 7.66 -1.41 2.35
N ASP A 12 8.66 -0.59 2.66
CA ASP A 12 9.14 -0.31 4.01
C ASP A 12 9.33 1.20 4.20
N LEU A 13 9.36 1.66 5.45
CA LEU A 13 9.72 3.04 5.76
C LEU A 13 11.23 3.24 5.69
N VAL A 14 11.68 4.25 4.96
CA VAL A 14 13.11 4.57 4.85
C VAL A 14 13.63 5.13 6.18
N GLY A 15 14.68 4.52 6.73
CA GLY A 15 15.31 5.04 7.95
C GLY A 15 14.46 4.90 9.21
N SER A 16 13.50 3.96 9.20
CA SER A 16 12.58 3.64 10.29
C SER A 16 13.25 3.39 11.64
N SER A 17 14.49 2.87 11.66
CA SER A 17 15.26 2.64 12.88
C SER A 17 15.56 3.92 13.68
N ARG A 18 15.46 5.09 13.05
CA ARG A 18 15.59 6.41 13.69
C ARG A 18 14.25 7.01 14.11
N LEU A 19 13.13 6.41 13.70
CA LEU A 19 11.80 6.83 14.12
C LEU A 19 11.47 6.20 15.47
N GLY A 20 10.93 7.01 16.38
CA GLY A 20 10.28 6.49 17.57
C GLY A 20 9.01 5.72 17.22
N GLY A 21 8.56 4.83 18.11
CA GLY A 21 7.37 3.99 17.89
C GLY A 21 6.13 4.78 17.47
N ALA A 22 5.85 5.91 18.14
CA ALA A 22 4.73 6.78 17.80
C ALA A 22 4.82 7.37 16.38
N SER A 23 6.01 7.79 15.93
CA SER A 23 6.21 8.30 14.58
C SER A 23 6.03 7.21 13.54
N LEU A 24 6.48 5.99 13.84
CA LEU A 24 6.32 4.84 12.97
C LEU A 24 4.84 4.43 12.85
N ASP A 25 4.09 4.44 13.95
CA ASP A 25 2.64 4.18 13.94
C ASP A 25 1.88 5.26 13.17
N ALA A 26 2.26 6.53 13.33
CA ALA A 26 1.67 7.64 12.58
C ALA A 26 1.94 7.54 11.07
N ALA A 27 3.17 7.14 10.68
CA ALA A 27 3.51 6.90 9.28
C ALA A 27 2.63 5.80 8.66
N MET A 28 2.43 4.70 9.40
CA MET A 28 1.58 3.59 8.97
C MET A 28 0.10 3.98 8.86
N ALA A 29 -0.41 4.80 9.79
CA ALA A 29 -1.76 5.35 9.71
C ALA A 29 -1.95 6.19 8.45
N VAL A 30 -0.98 7.07 8.12
CA VAL A 30 -1.02 7.91 6.91
C VAL A 30 -1.05 7.08 5.63
N LEU A 31 -0.27 6.00 5.57
CA LEU A 31 -0.28 5.08 4.42
C LEU A 31 -1.62 4.34 4.30
N GLY A 32 -2.18 3.89 5.42
CA GLY A 32 -3.50 3.26 5.46
C GLY A 32 -4.63 4.19 5.00
N GLU A 33 -4.66 5.42 5.51
CA GLU A 33 -5.62 6.46 5.10
C GLU A 33 -5.50 6.79 3.60
N ALA A 34 -4.26 6.93 3.11
CA ALA A 34 -4.00 7.18 1.70
C ALA A 34 -4.44 6.00 0.81
N ALA A 35 -4.21 4.76 1.24
CA ALA A 35 -4.72 3.59 0.53
C ALA A 35 -6.26 3.59 0.50
N GLY A 36 -6.90 3.94 1.62
CA GLY A 36 -8.36 4.14 1.71
C GLY A 36 -8.89 5.16 0.72
N ALA A 37 -8.24 6.34 0.64
CA ALA A 37 -8.63 7.39 -0.30
C ALA A 37 -8.45 6.97 -1.78
N ALA A 38 -7.46 6.12 -2.06
CA ALA A 38 -7.18 5.65 -3.42
C ALA A 38 -8.18 4.60 -3.92
N ALA A 39 -8.83 3.84 -3.04
CA ALA A 39 -9.81 2.82 -3.42
C ALA A 39 -10.96 3.37 -4.27
N GLY A 40 -11.35 4.63 -4.08
CA GLY A 40 -12.40 5.28 -4.88
C GLY A 40 -12.01 5.62 -6.31
N TRP A 41 -10.74 5.47 -6.73
CA TRP A 41 -10.28 5.94 -8.03
C TRP A 41 -10.73 5.09 -9.22
N ALA A 42 -11.05 3.81 -9.00
CA ALA A 42 -11.50 2.92 -10.07
C ALA A 42 -13.04 3.00 -10.32
N GLY A 43 -13.78 3.71 -9.45
CA GLY A 43 -15.22 3.95 -9.60
C GLY A 43 -16.13 2.82 -9.11
N ASP A 44 -15.59 1.61 -8.97
CA ASP A 44 -16.27 0.36 -8.61
C ASP A 44 -16.02 -0.10 -7.16
N GLY A 45 -15.43 0.75 -6.33
CA GLY A 45 -15.35 0.51 -4.87
C GLY A 45 -14.50 -0.69 -4.48
N ALA A 46 -13.46 -1.01 -5.28
CA ALA A 46 -12.50 -2.04 -4.94
C ALA A 46 -12.00 -1.82 -3.49
N PRO A 47 -12.07 -2.82 -2.60
CA PRO A 47 -11.78 -2.63 -1.19
C PRO A 47 -10.34 -2.16 -1.00
N ALA A 48 -10.16 -1.05 -0.29
CA ALA A 48 -8.85 -0.61 0.17
C ALA A 48 -8.24 -1.71 1.04
N ARG A 49 -7.23 -2.43 0.54
CA ARG A 49 -6.50 -3.42 1.32
C ARG A 49 -5.14 -2.84 1.64
N PHE A 50 -4.92 -2.49 2.90
CA PHE A 50 -3.62 -2.10 3.43
C PHE A 50 -3.33 -2.97 4.65
N THR A 51 -2.18 -3.62 4.65
CA THR A 51 -1.73 -4.50 5.72
C THR A 51 -0.34 -4.06 6.12
N ARG A 52 -0.16 -3.74 7.41
CA ARG A 52 1.17 -3.55 7.99
C ARG A 52 1.75 -4.91 8.37
N PHE A 53 2.96 -5.19 7.91
CA PHE A 53 3.77 -6.28 8.42
C PHE A 53 4.57 -5.78 9.63
N ARG A 54 5.05 -6.67 10.50
CA ARG A 54 5.76 -6.28 11.74
C ARG A 54 6.85 -5.24 11.46
N GLY A 55 6.97 -4.26 12.34
CA GLY A 55 7.93 -3.16 12.18
C GLY A 55 7.45 -2.13 11.17
N ASP A 56 8.26 -1.86 10.17
CA ASP A 56 8.14 -0.78 9.17
C ASP A 56 7.69 -1.25 7.79
N GLY A 57 7.45 -2.55 7.60
CA GLY A 57 6.97 -3.13 6.35
C GLY A 57 5.46 -3.01 6.17
N TRP A 58 4.99 -2.89 4.92
CA TRP A 58 3.57 -2.84 4.58
C TRP A 58 3.31 -3.39 3.17
N GLN A 59 2.06 -3.80 2.93
CA GLN A 59 1.54 -4.17 1.62
C GLN A 59 0.18 -3.52 1.38
N CYS A 60 -0.11 -3.18 0.13
CA CYS A 60 -1.45 -2.76 -0.24
C CYS A 60 -1.83 -3.21 -1.66
N LEU A 61 -3.13 -3.29 -1.91
CA LEU A 61 -3.66 -3.56 -3.24
C LEU A 61 -3.95 -2.23 -3.96
N ALA A 62 -3.46 -2.08 -5.18
CA ALA A 62 -3.87 -0.98 -6.03
C ALA A 62 -5.28 -1.19 -6.60
N PRO A 63 -6.10 -0.12 -6.78
CA PRO A 63 -7.46 -0.25 -7.31
C PRO A 63 -7.50 -0.95 -8.67
N SER A 64 -6.48 -0.72 -9.50
CA SER A 64 -6.24 -1.45 -10.73
C SER A 64 -4.75 -1.37 -11.10
N PRO A 65 -4.24 -2.28 -11.96
CA PRO A 65 -2.87 -2.19 -12.45
C PRO A 65 -2.52 -0.86 -13.13
N ALA A 66 -3.46 -0.28 -13.86
CA ALA A 66 -3.28 1.01 -14.52
C ALA A 66 -3.05 2.17 -13.54
N LEU A 67 -3.53 2.02 -12.29
CA LEU A 67 -3.40 3.03 -11.24
C LEU A 67 -2.23 2.77 -10.28
N ALA A 68 -1.47 1.69 -10.47
CA ALA A 68 -0.39 1.30 -9.57
C ALA A 68 0.65 2.43 -9.38
N LEU A 69 1.19 2.97 -10.47
CA LEU A 69 2.20 4.05 -10.40
C LEU A 69 1.63 5.31 -9.73
N ARG A 70 0.39 5.69 -10.05
CA ARG A 70 -0.30 6.83 -9.41
C ARG A 70 -0.42 6.60 -7.91
N MET A 71 -0.79 5.39 -7.48
CA MET A 71 -0.92 5.06 -6.07
C MET A 71 0.43 5.06 -5.35
N MET A 72 1.50 4.55 -5.97
CA MET A 72 2.85 4.63 -5.41
C MET A 72 3.27 6.09 -5.15
N LEU A 73 3.10 6.95 -6.15
CA LEU A 73 3.42 8.38 -6.03
C LEU A 73 2.56 9.06 -4.96
N PHE A 74 1.28 8.73 -4.91
CA PHE A 74 0.35 9.28 -3.93
C PHE A 74 0.70 8.88 -2.50
N LEU A 75 0.94 7.59 -2.23
CA LEU A 75 1.36 7.08 -0.92
C LEU A 75 2.63 7.78 -0.44
N ARG A 76 3.65 7.84 -1.32
CA ARG A 76 4.91 8.52 -1.00
C ARG A 76 4.72 10.01 -0.75
N ALA A 77 3.91 10.70 -1.56
CA ALA A 77 3.63 12.13 -1.40
C ALA A 77 2.88 12.42 -0.09
N ARG A 78 1.88 11.60 0.27
CA ARG A 78 1.13 11.73 1.52
C ARG A 78 2.03 11.56 2.73
N LEU A 79 2.96 10.62 2.66
CA LEU A 79 3.94 10.39 3.72
C LEU A 79 4.93 11.56 3.80
N ARG A 80 5.49 12.00 2.67
CA ARG A 80 6.42 13.15 2.59
C ARG A 80 5.80 14.46 3.07
N ALA A 81 4.49 14.65 2.90
CA ALA A 81 3.78 15.83 3.40
C ALA A 81 3.74 15.93 4.94
N ARG A 82 4.09 14.85 5.66
CA ARG A 82 4.20 14.87 7.13
C ARG A 82 5.56 15.38 7.64
N GLY A 83 6.60 15.33 6.81
CA GLY A 83 7.96 15.69 7.18
C GLY A 83 9.01 15.04 6.30
N ALA A 84 10.22 15.63 6.26
CA ALA A 84 11.33 15.14 5.45
C ALA A 84 11.93 13.81 5.97
N GLU A 85 11.65 13.46 7.21
CA GLU A 85 12.03 12.19 7.84
C GLU A 85 11.12 11.02 7.42
N PHE A 86 9.93 11.30 6.89
CA PHE A 86 8.96 10.29 6.49
C PHE A 86 9.10 9.99 4.99
N ASP A 87 9.55 8.78 4.66
CA ASP A 87 9.59 8.27 3.29
C ASP A 87 9.38 6.76 3.27
N THR A 88 9.02 6.23 2.11
CA THR A 88 8.83 4.79 1.92
C THR A 88 9.40 4.34 0.57
N ARG A 89 10.05 3.17 0.58
CA ARG A 89 10.37 2.46 -0.66
C ARG A 89 9.15 1.70 -1.10
N ILE A 90 8.86 1.70 -2.39
CA ILE A 90 7.69 1.01 -2.94
C ILE A 90 8.11 0.20 -4.15
N ALA A 91 7.76 -1.07 -4.15
CA ALA A 91 7.80 -1.97 -5.30
C ALA A 91 6.37 -2.41 -5.66
N ALA A 92 6.14 -2.73 -6.92
CA ALA A 92 4.86 -3.22 -7.43
C ALA A 92 5.04 -4.56 -8.14
N GLY A 93 4.26 -5.56 -7.73
CA GLY A 93 4.08 -6.80 -8.48
C GLY A 93 2.76 -6.73 -9.25
N ILE A 94 2.80 -6.97 -10.56
CA ILE A 94 1.61 -6.94 -11.44
C ILE A 94 1.51 -8.27 -12.17
N GLY A 95 0.36 -8.91 -12.09
CA GLY A 95 0.15 -10.22 -12.72
C GLY A 95 -1.20 -10.84 -12.38
N PRO A 96 -1.49 -12.02 -12.93
CA PRO A 96 -2.68 -12.78 -12.56
C PRO A 96 -2.63 -13.12 -11.07
N GLY A 97 -3.77 -13.02 -10.38
CA GLY A 97 -3.85 -13.37 -8.97
C GLY A 97 -5.29 -13.38 -8.47
N THR A 98 -5.50 -13.99 -7.32
CA THR A 98 -6.79 -14.00 -6.62
C THR A 98 -6.62 -13.46 -5.23
N LEU A 99 -7.57 -12.63 -4.80
CA LEU A 99 -7.59 -12.12 -3.45
C LEU A 99 -8.33 -13.09 -2.52
N PRO A 100 -7.80 -13.37 -1.32
CA PRO A 100 -8.57 -14.09 -0.32
C PRO A 100 -9.84 -13.29 0.03
N ALA A 101 -10.95 -13.98 0.27
CA ALA A 101 -12.21 -13.37 0.68
C ALA A 101 -12.09 -12.54 1.97
N THR A 102 -11.09 -12.85 2.81
CA THR A 102 -10.84 -12.23 4.11
C THR A 102 -10.26 -10.82 4.07
N GLY A 103 -9.75 -10.33 2.93
CA GLY A 103 -9.10 -9.03 2.89
C GLY A 103 -7.58 -9.07 3.05
N ASP A 104 -7.06 -10.12 3.68
CA ASP A 104 -5.65 -10.20 4.07
C ASP A 104 -4.72 -10.51 2.89
N LEU A 105 -3.80 -9.60 2.60
CA LEU A 105 -2.81 -9.74 1.52
C LEU A 105 -1.64 -10.64 1.91
N SER A 106 -1.40 -10.86 3.20
CA SER A 106 -0.33 -11.73 3.68
C SER A 106 -0.61 -13.23 3.44
N ALA A 107 -1.84 -13.56 3.04
CA ALA A 107 -2.27 -14.90 2.67
C ALA A 107 -2.37 -15.12 1.14
N GLY A 108 -1.94 -14.15 0.33
CA GLY A 108 -1.93 -14.28 -1.13
C GLY A 108 -0.86 -15.28 -1.60
N ALA A 109 -1.24 -16.24 -2.43
CA ALA A 109 -0.33 -17.13 -3.13
C ALA A 109 -0.28 -16.76 -4.63
N GLY A 110 0.91 -16.89 -5.24
CA GLY A 110 1.18 -16.68 -6.66
C GLY A 110 2.12 -17.75 -7.19
#